data_AF-A0A9D8EQ79-F1
#
_entry.id   AF-A0A9D8EQ79-F1
#
_cell.length_a   1.000
_cell.length_b   1.000
_cell.length_c   1.000
_cell.angle_alpha   90.00
_cell.angle_beta   90.00
_cell.angle_gamma   90.00
#
_symmetry.space_group_name_H-M   'P 1'
#
loop_
_entity.id
_entity.type
_entity.pdbx_description
1 polymer ?
#
loop_
_entity_poly.entity_id
_entity_poly.type
_entity_poly.pdbx_seq_one_letter_code
_entity_poly.pdbx_strand_id
1 'polypeptide(L)'
;MEKKRDIILDILKKDKNNLYHLYEKSITNIGKDTYFLVKKVKNGSKGSYNKSWFTENRSSCAELKLLGVYFENKKSDSLSFFEPEIQYLKTADNGKIKSLSLFPANSKNLSGLKKIFPHLCPSALKNSPSFGFGDRLGIATPGHIRAINMHKGLLPVFAQQSIRELTRTRRNYRDVIDSAAWGIFQEGYSG
;
A
#
# COMPACT_ATOMS: atom_id res chain seq x y z
N MET A 1 16.93 20.57 -4.71
CA MET A 1 15.71 20.29 -3.92
C MET A 1 15.77 18.85 -3.43
N GLU A 2 15.61 18.64 -2.13
CA GLU A 2 15.59 17.31 -1.51
C GLU A 2 14.36 16.52 -2.03
N LYS A 3 14.56 15.29 -2.52
CA LYS A 3 13.44 14.48 -3.01
C LYS A 3 12.61 14.03 -1.81
N LYS A 4 11.27 14.10 -1.89
CA LYS A 4 10.37 13.64 -0.80
C LYS A 4 10.69 12.22 -0.31
N ARG A 5 11.14 11.34 -1.22
CA ARG A 5 11.67 10.00 -0.91
C ARG A 5 12.74 10.04 0.18
N ASP A 6 13.76 10.88 0.01
CA ASP A 6 14.93 10.92 0.90
C ASP A 6 14.52 11.42 2.29
N ILE A 7 13.67 12.45 2.34
CA ILE A 7 13.06 12.96 3.58
C ILE A 7 12.30 11.85 4.33
N ILE A 8 11.43 11.12 3.61
CA ILE A 8 10.64 10.03 4.22
C ILE A 8 11.56 8.94 4.76
N LEU A 9 12.57 8.53 3.99
CA LEU A 9 13.55 7.52 4.42
C LEU A 9 14.32 7.97 5.65
N ASP A 10 14.76 9.23 5.71
CA ASP A 10 15.53 9.75 6.83
C ASP A 10 14.69 9.87 8.11
N ILE A 11 13.39 10.18 7.99
CA ILE A 11 12.47 10.14 9.13
C ILE A 11 12.26 8.69 9.60
N LEU A 12 12.02 7.75 8.68
CA LEU A 12 11.82 6.33 9.01
C LEU A 12 13.04 5.71 9.69
N LYS A 13 14.27 6.06 9.27
CA LYS A 13 15.52 5.59 9.90
C LYS A 13 15.67 6.00 11.37
N LYS A 14 14.95 7.03 11.83
CA LYS A 14 14.99 7.44 13.25
C LYS A 14 14.31 6.45 14.18
N ASP A 15 13.42 5.62 13.66
CA ASP A 15 12.84 4.52 14.42
C ASP A 15 13.83 3.36 14.51
N LYS A 16 14.66 3.38 15.56
CA LYS A 16 15.71 2.36 15.79
C LYS A 16 15.16 0.94 15.99
N ASN A 17 13.88 0.81 16.34
CA ASN A 17 13.29 -0.49 16.68
C ASN A 17 12.78 -1.25 15.45
N ASN A 18 12.60 -0.57 14.32
CA ASN A 18 11.92 -1.15 13.17
C ASN A 18 12.64 -0.80 11.87
N LEU A 19 12.68 -1.76 10.95
CA LEU A 19 13.18 -1.55 9.60
C LEU A 19 12.00 -1.37 8.64
N TYR A 20 12.10 -0.40 7.73
CA TYR A 20 11.07 -0.11 6.74
C TYR A 20 11.61 -0.24 5.32
N HIS A 21 10.86 -0.90 4.47
CA HIS A 21 11.03 -0.86 3.02
C HIS A 21 9.99 0.08 2.41
N LEU A 22 10.44 1.14 1.75
CA LEU A 22 9.57 2.13 1.11
C LEU A 22 9.21 1.68 -0.32
N TYR A 23 7.91 1.63 -0.63
CA TYR A 23 7.46 1.39 -2.00
C TYR A 23 7.52 2.71 -2.78
N GLU A 24 8.64 2.97 -3.44
CA GLU A 24 8.93 4.29 -4.03
C GLU A 24 7.87 4.79 -5.02
N LYS A 25 7.29 3.88 -5.81
CA LYS A 25 6.24 4.24 -6.78
C LYS A 25 4.93 4.68 -6.14
N SER A 26 4.70 4.35 -4.88
CA SER A 26 3.50 4.76 -4.16
C SER A 26 3.53 6.21 -3.68
N ILE A 27 4.70 6.86 -3.73
CA ILE A 27 4.88 8.23 -3.23
C ILE A 27 4.05 9.16 -4.11
N THR A 28 2.97 9.69 -3.54
CA THR A 28 2.03 10.56 -4.24
C THR A 28 1.80 11.84 -3.43
N ASN A 29 1.99 12.99 -4.05
CA ASN A 29 1.80 14.29 -3.41
C ASN A 29 0.41 14.84 -3.72
N ILE A 30 -0.35 15.22 -2.70
CA ILE A 30 -1.64 15.91 -2.85
C ILE A 30 -1.63 17.12 -1.93
N GLY A 31 -1.63 18.33 -2.52
CA GLY A 31 -1.52 19.57 -1.77
C GLY A 31 -0.24 19.61 -0.94
N LYS A 32 -0.39 19.72 0.39
CA LYS A 32 0.73 19.76 1.36
C LYS A 32 1.16 18.38 1.88
N ASP A 33 0.40 17.33 1.55
CA ASP A 33 0.60 15.99 2.09
C ASP A 33 1.24 15.07 1.06
N THR A 34 2.08 14.15 1.55
CA THR A 34 2.65 13.07 0.74
C THR A 34 2.18 11.73 1.30
N TYR A 35 1.49 10.96 0.48
CA TYR A 35 1.02 9.61 0.81
C TYR A 35 1.98 8.58 0.22
N PHE A 36 2.23 7.50 0.94
CA PHE A 36 3.12 6.44 0.49
C PHE A 36 2.81 5.13 1.23
N LEU A 37 3.33 4.02 0.74
CA LEU A 37 3.31 2.73 1.40
C LEU A 37 4.70 2.35 1.89
N VAL A 38 4.75 1.74 3.08
CA VAL A 38 5.94 1.06 3.58
C VAL A 38 5.61 -0.37 3.97
N LYS A 39 6.60 -1.24 3.91
CA LYS A 39 6.57 -2.57 4.52
C LYS A 39 7.48 -2.56 5.73
N LYS A 40 6.93 -2.86 6.89
CA LYS A 40 7.72 -3.08 8.11
C LYS A 40 8.37 -4.46 8.04
N VAL A 41 9.69 -4.49 8.10
CA VAL A 41 10.52 -5.70 8.06
C VAL A 41 10.85 -6.09 9.50
N LYS A 42 10.52 -7.32 9.92
CA LYS A 42 10.97 -7.84 11.21
C LYS A 42 12.48 -8.01 11.17
N ASN A 43 13.19 -7.51 12.18
CA ASN A 43 14.59 -7.89 12.40
C ASN A 43 14.62 -9.42 12.62
N GLY A 44 15.24 -10.14 11.69
CA GLY A 44 15.25 -11.59 11.73
C GLY A 44 15.98 -12.08 12.98
N SER A 45 15.28 -12.75 13.89
CA SER A 45 15.87 -13.93 14.50
C SER A 45 16.19 -14.90 13.36
N LYS A 46 17.42 -15.44 13.31
CA LYS A 46 17.83 -16.47 12.36
C LYS A 46 16.85 -17.65 12.45
N GLY A 47 15.81 -17.66 11.62
CA GLY A 47 14.85 -18.74 11.55
C GLY A 47 15.49 -19.91 10.81
N SER A 48 15.53 -21.08 11.44
CA SER A 48 15.87 -22.33 10.76
C SER A 48 14.92 -22.55 9.59
N TYR A 49 15.46 -23.00 8.46
CA TYR A 49 14.67 -23.37 7.29
C TYR A 49 13.71 -24.50 7.67
N ASN A 50 12.43 -24.18 7.87
CA ASN A 50 11.39 -25.18 8.09
C ASN A 50 10.61 -25.41 6.77
N LYS A 51 10.51 -26.67 6.34
CA LYS A 51 9.95 -27.08 5.02
C LYS A 51 8.45 -26.78 4.84
N SER A 52 7.77 -26.21 5.83
CA SER A 52 6.33 -25.87 5.85
C SER A 52 6.03 -24.39 5.63
N TRP A 53 6.93 -23.62 4.99
CA TRP A 53 6.76 -22.17 4.77
C TRP A 53 5.40 -21.76 4.18
N PHE A 54 4.75 -22.68 3.46
CA PHE A 54 3.47 -22.48 2.78
C PHE A 54 2.25 -22.45 3.71
N THR A 55 2.30 -23.08 4.89
CA THR A 55 1.11 -23.31 5.74
C THR A 55 1.08 -22.50 7.03
N GLU A 56 2.23 -22.20 7.64
CA GLU A 56 2.28 -21.61 8.99
C GLU A 56 2.26 -20.08 9.05
N ASN A 57 2.38 -19.39 7.92
CA ASN A 57 2.63 -17.94 7.90
C ASN A 57 1.42 -17.02 7.69
N ARG A 58 0.18 -17.52 7.77
CA ARG A 58 -1.00 -16.64 7.59
C ARG A 58 -1.26 -15.70 8.76
N SER A 59 -0.86 -16.05 9.99
CA SER A 59 -1.20 -15.29 11.21
C SER A 59 0.00 -14.69 11.94
N SER A 60 1.22 -15.25 11.83
CA SER A 60 2.42 -14.76 12.55
C SER A 60 3.43 -14.00 11.67
N CYS A 61 3.33 -14.14 10.34
CA CYS A 61 4.12 -13.43 9.32
C CYS A 61 3.24 -12.52 8.45
N ALA A 62 2.29 -11.80 9.06
CA ALA A 62 1.74 -10.64 8.40
C ALA A 62 2.89 -9.63 8.21
N GLU A 63 3.44 -9.58 7.01
CA GLU A 63 4.24 -8.47 6.53
C GLU A 63 3.38 -7.21 6.71
N LEU A 64 3.66 -6.41 7.75
CA LEU A 64 2.84 -5.27 8.07
C LEU A 64 3.10 -4.16 7.04
N LYS A 65 2.32 -4.19 5.96
CA LYS A 65 2.18 -3.08 5.03
C LYS A 65 1.44 -1.95 5.75
N LEU A 66 2.01 -0.76 5.69
CA LEU A 66 1.49 0.43 6.36
C LEU A 66 1.32 1.55 5.34
N LEU A 67 0.23 2.31 5.50
CA LEU A 67 0.03 3.59 4.85
C LEU A 67 0.76 4.66 5.65
N GLY A 68 1.59 5.43 4.98
CA GLY A 68 2.24 6.59 5.55
C GLY A 68 1.70 7.88 4.97
N VAL A 69 1.57 8.88 5.84
CA VAL A 69 1.21 10.25 5.47
C VAL A 69 2.28 11.17 6.04
N TYR A 70 3.02 11.82 5.16
CA TYR A 70 4.01 12.83 5.49
C TYR A 70 3.41 14.22 5.32
N PHE A 71 3.71 15.11 6.25
CA PHE A 71 3.25 16.50 6.26
C PHE A 71 4.24 17.40 7.02
N GLU A 72 4.22 18.69 6.71
CA GLU A 72 5.08 19.69 7.36
C GLU A 72 4.26 20.57 8.33
N ASN A 73 4.86 20.88 9.49
CA ASN A 73 4.41 21.78 10.54
C ASN A 73 3.10 21.38 11.26
N LYS A 74 1.97 21.29 10.56
CA LYS A 74 0.65 21.01 11.14
C LYS A 74 0.05 19.75 10.53
N LYS A 75 -0.53 18.90 11.39
CA LYS A 75 -1.36 17.75 10.98
C LYS A 75 -2.40 18.20 9.95
N SER A 76 -2.52 17.43 8.88
CA SER A 76 -3.50 17.69 7.83
C SER A 76 -4.89 17.15 8.18
N ASP A 77 -5.92 17.80 7.64
CA ASP A 77 -7.31 17.40 7.85
C ASP A 77 -7.60 16.03 7.23
N SER A 78 -6.82 15.62 6.22
CA SER A 78 -6.94 14.29 5.60
C SER A 78 -6.68 13.15 6.59
N LEU A 79 -5.95 13.40 7.68
CA LEU A 79 -5.68 12.40 8.71
C LEU A 79 -6.98 11.93 9.40
N SER A 80 -8.03 12.76 9.40
CA SER A 80 -9.36 12.42 9.93
C SER A 80 -10.06 11.29 9.17
N PHE A 81 -9.60 10.98 7.95
CA PHE A 81 -10.16 9.88 7.15
C PHE A 81 -9.63 8.50 7.54
N PHE A 82 -8.60 8.45 8.37
CA PHE A 82 -7.94 7.21 8.77
C PHE A 82 -8.27 6.87 10.23
N GLU A 83 -8.05 5.60 10.57
CA GLU A 83 -8.01 5.15 11.96
C GLU A 83 -6.85 5.82 12.71
N PRO A 84 -6.83 5.77 14.05
CA PRO A 84 -5.71 6.32 14.82
C PRO A 84 -4.36 5.81 14.33
N GLU A 85 -3.38 6.70 14.21
CA GLU A 85 -2.04 6.29 13.79
C GLU A 85 -1.43 5.29 14.77
N ILE A 86 -0.77 4.26 14.23
CA ILE A 86 -0.02 3.30 15.06
C ILE A 86 1.35 3.84 15.42
N GLN A 87 1.86 4.81 14.65
CA GLN A 87 3.15 5.41 14.88
C GLN A 87 3.21 6.82 14.31
N TYR A 88 3.89 7.68 15.06
CA TYR A 88 4.16 9.06 14.69
C TYR A 88 5.66 9.34 14.83
N LEU A 89 6.27 9.83 13.75
CA LEU A 89 7.69 10.18 13.68
C LEU A 89 7.81 11.64 13.28
N LYS A 90 8.79 12.35 13.88
CA LYS A 90 9.05 13.75 13.56
C LYS A 90 10.54 14.04 13.54
N THR A 91 10.92 15.01 12.73
CA THR A 91 12.26 15.61 12.73
C THR A 91 12.14 17.12 12.60
N ALA A 92 13.01 17.85 13.30
CA ALA A 92 13.19 19.27 13.09
C ALA A 92 14.42 19.46 12.20
N ASP A 93 14.28 20.25 11.15
CA ASP A 93 15.38 20.56 10.22
C ASP A 93 15.19 22.00 9.72
N ASN A 94 16.20 22.86 9.92
CA ASN A 94 16.18 24.29 9.59
C ASN A 94 14.90 25.03 10.03
N GLY A 95 14.42 24.77 11.26
CA GLY A 95 13.22 25.41 11.83
C GLY A 95 11.88 24.88 11.30
N LYS A 96 11.88 23.93 10.35
CA LYS A 96 10.67 23.25 9.88
C LYS A 96 10.49 21.91 10.59
N ILE A 97 9.27 21.63 11.03
CA ILE A 97 8.91 20.33 11.60
C ILE A 97 8.43 19.43 10.46
N LYS A 98 9.21 18.43 10.12
CA LYS A 98 8.88 17.39 9.14
C LYS A 98 8.31 16.19 9.91
N SER A 99 7.05 15.84 9.67
CA SER A 99 6.33 14.80 10.42
C SER A 99 5.74 13.73 9.53
N LEU A 100 5.54 12.54 10.10
CA LEU A 100 5.04 11.37 9.40
C LEU A 100 4.20 10.52 10.34
N SER A 101 2.99 10.17 9.90
CA SER A 101 2.09 9.24 10.60
C SER A 101 1.97 7.94 9.80
N LEU A 102 1.99 6.80 10.50
CA LEU A 102 1.80 5.46 9.92
C LEU A 102 0.48 4.85 10.39
N PHE A 103 -0.20 4.19 9.47
CA PHE A 103 -1.50 3.56 9.64
C PHE A 103 -1.50 2.13 9.09
N PRO A 104 -2.28 1.19 9.65
CA PRO A 104 -2.43 -0.14 9.08
C PRO A 104 -3.00 -0.08 7.65
N ALA A 105 -2.44 -0.84 6.69
CA ALA A 105 -3.01 -0.95 5.35
C ALA A 105 -4.22 -1.91 5.33
N ASN A 106 -5.33 -1.49 5.95
CA ASN A 106 -6.56 -2.27 6.07
C ASN A 106 -7.73 -1.68 5.26
N SER A 107 -8.89 -2.34 5.29
CA SER A 107 -10.08 -1.91 4.51
C SER A 107 -10.62 -0.52 4.91
N LYS A 108 -10.51 -0.15 6.19
CA LYS A 108 -11.01 1.13 6.71
C LYS A 108 -10.12 2.29 6.26
N ASN A 109 -8.81 2.16 6.41
CA ASN A 109 -7.86 3.16 5.92
C ASN A 109 -7.85 3.25 4.39
N LEU A 110 -8.05 2.13 3.69
CA LEU A 110 -8.24 2.16 2.24
C LEU A 110 -9.49 2.94 1.83
N SER A 111 -10.58 2.85 2.61
CA SER A 111 -11.80 3.62 2.34
C SER A 111 -11.55 5.12 2.53
N GLY A 112 -10.76 5.52 3.54
CA GLY A 112 -10.27 6.89 3.67
C GLY A 112 -9.38 7.31 2.50
N LEU A 113 -8.48 6.44 2.07
CA LEU A 113 -7.56 6.67 0.97
C LEU A 113 -8.31 6.86 -0.37
N LYS A 114 -9.38 6.09 -0.61
CA LYS A 114 -10.26 6.21 -1.79
C LYS A 114 -10.96 7.58 -1.88
N LYS A 115 -11.20 8.27 -0.75
CA LYS A 115 -11.73 9.64 -0.75
C LYS A 115 -10.72 10.65 -1.30
N ILE A 116 -9.43 10.39 -1.10
CA ILE A 116 -8.32 11.23 -1.56
C ILE A 116 -7.92 10.85 -2.99
N PHE A 117 -7.98 9.56 -3.31
CA PHE A 117 -7.61 9.00 -4.60
C PHE A 117 -8.78 8.24 -5.24
N PRO A 118 -9.72 8.94 -5.90
CA PRO A 118 -10.91 8.32 -6.50
C PRO A 118 -10.59 7.23 -7.54
N HIS A 119 -9.43 7.29 -8.20
CA HIS A 119 -8.99 6.27 -9.17
C HIS A 119 -8.72 4.89 -8.54
N LEU A 120 -8.62 4.80 -7.20
CA LEU A 120 -8.54 3.51 -6.48
C LEU A 120 -9.91 2.80 -6.39
N CYS A 121 -10.99 3.48 -6.78
CA CYS A 121 -12.30 2.86 -6.92
C CYS A 121 -12.41 2.18 -8.30
N PRO A 122 -12.98 0.96 -8.38
CA PRO A 122 -13.30 0.34 -9.66
C PRO A 122 -14.17 1.25 -10.52
N SER A 123 -13.94 1.24 -11.82
CA SER A 123 -14.76 1.93 -12.82
C SER A 123 -15.20 0.96 -13.91
N ALA A 124 -16.30 1.31 -14.59
CA ALA A 124 -16.76 0.52 -15.73
C ALA A 124 -15.73 0.56 -16.87
N LEU A 125 -15.57 -0.58 -17.55
CA LEU A 125 -14.70 -0.65 -18.72
C LEU A 125 -15.28 0.18 -19.86
N LYS A 126 -14.39 0.82 -20.62
CA LYS A 126 -14.72 1.47 -21.89
C LYS A 126 -14.70 0.41 -23.01
N ASN A 127 -15.12 0.79 -24.23
CA ASN A 127 -14.98 -0.05 -25.41
C ASN A 127 -13.51 -0.17 -25.84
N SER A 128 -12.76 -1.00 -25.13
CA SER A 128 -11.36 -1.32 -25.42
C SER A 128 -11.08 -2.76 -25.00
N PRO A 129 -10.10 -3.44 -25.63
CA PRO A 129 -9.68 -4.77 -25.19
C PRO A 129 -9.34 -4.75 -23.70
N SER A 130 -9.75 -5.80 -22.98
CA SER A 130 -9.51 -5.92 -21.54
C SER A 130 -8.95 -7.29 -21.17
N PHE A 131 -8.22 -7.37 -20.06
CA PHE A 131 -7.69 -8.63 -19.55
C PHE A 131 -7.93 -8.81 -18.05
N GLY A 132 -8.28 -10.04 -17.69
CA GLY A 132 -8.61 -10.47 -16.35
C GLY A 132 -7.41 -10.90 -15.52
N PHE A 133 -7.08 -10.15 -14.48
CA PHE A 133 -5.89 -10.39 -13.63
C PHE A 133 -6.26 -11.05 -12.30
N GLY A 134 -6.79 -12.26 -12.36
CA GLY A 134 -7.23 -13.01 -11.17
C GLY A 134 -6.13 -13.20 -10.13
N ASP A 135 -6.40 -12.83 -8.88
CA ASP A 135 -5.44 -12.89 -7.78
C ASP A 135 -6.04 -13.60 -6.56
N ARG A 136 -5.79 -14.91 -6.46
CA ARG A 136 -6.24 -15.76 -5.34
C ARG A 136 -5.58 -15.42 -4.02
N LEU A 137 -4.39 -14.82 -4.04
CA LEU A 137 -3.55 -14.58 -2.87
C LEU A 137 -3.67 -13.15 -2.33
N GLY A 138 -4.06 -12.19 -3.17
CA GLY A 138 -4.20 -10.78 -2.80
C GLY A 138 -2.87 -10.01 -2.80
N ILE A 139 -1.84 -10.54 -3.46
CA ILE A 139 -0.48 -9.98 -3.49
C ILE A 139 0.09 -9.82 -4.90
N ALA A 140 -0.59 -10.31 -5.94
CA ALA A 140 -0.07 -10.37 -7.31
C ALA A 140 -0.28 -9.08 -8.09
N THR A 141 -1.24 -8.24 -7.68
CA THR A 141 -1.61 -6.99 -8.39
C THR A 141 -0.41 -6.09 -8.74
N PRO A 142 0.59 -5.86 -7.86
CA PRO A 142 1.79 -5.10 -8.23
C PRO A 142 2.55 -5.70 -9.43
N GLY A 143 2.66 -7.03 -9.49
CA GLY A 143 3.25 -7.73 -10.63
C GLY A 143 2.40 -7.60 -11.90
N HIS A 144 1.07 -7.72 -11.77
CA HIS A 144 0.13 -7.51 -12.88
C HIS A 144 0.27 -6.10 -13.47
N ILE A 145 0.40 -5.07 -12.63
CA ILE A 145 0.62 -3.68 -13.07
C ILE A 145 1.93 -3.54 -13.85
N ARG A 146 3.01 -4.16 -13.39
CA ARG A 146 4.27 -4.13 -14.12
C ARG A 146 4.16 -4.79 -15.49
N ALA A 147 3.40 -5.87 -15.60
CA ALA A 147 3.15 -6.55 -16.88
C ALA A 147 2.29 -5.71 -17.84
N ILE A 148 1.17 -5.13 -17.36
CA ILE A 148 0.28 -4.31 -18.21
C ILE A 148 0.95 -3.03 -18.68
N ASN A 149 1.85 -2.44 -17.88
CA ASN A 149 2.62 -1.27 -18.31
C ASN A 149 3.55 -1.55 -19.51
N MET A 150 3.88 -2.82 -19.78
CA MET A 150 4.62 -3.22 -20.98
C MET A 150 3.70 -3.38 -22.21
N HIS A 151 2.38 -3.42 -22.03
CA HIS A 151 1.38 -3.74 -23.05
C HIS A 151 0.33 -2.63 -23.14
N LYS A 152 0.58 -1.62 -23.99
CA LYS A 152 -0.35 -0.51 -24.20
C LYS A 152 -1.63 -0.98 -24.89
N GLY A 153 -2.76 -0.34 -24.56
CA GLY A 153 -4.05 -0.56 -25.22
C GLY A 153 -4.92 -1.68 -24.64
N LEU A 154 -4.52 -2.28 -23.51
CA LEU A 154 -5.28 -3.31 -22.81
C LEU A 154 -5.73 -2.80 -21.43
N LEU A 155 -7.03 -2.83 -21.16
CA LEU A 155 -7.59 -2.41 -19.87
C LEU A 155 -7.51 -3.54 -18.84
N PRO A 156 -6.89 -3.34 -17.67
CA PRO A 156 -6.77 -4.38 -16.66
C PRO A 156 -8.02 -4.50 -15.79
N VAL A 157 -8.46 -5.73 -15.55
CA VAL A 157 -9.43 -6.08 -14.50
C VAL A 157 -8.69 -6.75 -13.34
N PHE A 158 -8.13 -5.94 -12.44
CA PHE A 158 -7.31 -6.42 -11.32
C PHE A 158 -8.09 -7.19 -10.25
N ALA A 159 -9.32 -6.77 -9.97
CA ALA A 159 -10.17 -7.40 -8.97
C ALA A 159 -11.07 -8.46 -9.62
N GLN A 160 -10.49 -9.61 -9.97
CA GLN A 160 -11.24 -10.73 -10.56
C GLN A 160 -11.14 -11.98 -9.67
N GLN A 161 -12.30 -12.55 -9.33
CA GLN A 161 -12.37 -13.87 -8.71
C GLN A 161 -13.78 -14.47 -8.92
N SER A 162 -13.87 -15.78 -9.11
CA SER A 162 -15.14 -16.51 -9.10
C SER A 162 -15.59 -16.88 -7.68
N ILE A 163 -16.89 -17.16 -7.49
CA ILE A 163 -17.44 -17.67 -6.22
C ILE A 163 -16.69 -18.91 -5.75
N ARG A 164 -16.41 -19.84 -6.67
CA ARG A 164 -15.69 -21.09 -6.37
C ARG A 164 -14.30 -20.84 -5.78
N GLU A 165 -13.60 -19.83 -6.29
CA GLU A 165 -12.28 -19.45 -5.79
C GLU A 165 -12.34 -18.73 -4.45
N LEU A 166 -13.34 -17.88 -4.23
CA LEU A 166 -13.58 -17.24 -2.94
C LEU A 166 -13.80 -18.28 -1.84
N THR A 167 -14.65 -19.28 -2.08
CA THR A 167 -14.89 -20.38 -1.13
C THR A 167 -13.61 -21.14 -0.80
N ARG A 168 -12.77 -21.44 -1.81
CA ARG A 168 -11.51 -22.19 -1.61
C ARG A 168 -10.44 -21.38 -0.88
N THR A 169 -10.39 -20.09 -1.14
CA THR A 169 -9.39 -19.19 -0.52
C THR A 169 -9.83 -18.65 0.83
N ARG A 170 -11.11 -18.83 1.20
CA ARG A 170 -11.78 -18.21 2.35
C ARG A 170 -11.64 -16.68 2.34
N ARG A 171 -11.72 -16.10 1.15
CA ARG A 171 -11.74 -14.65 0.93
C ARG A 171 -13.15 -14.24 0.54
N ASN A 172 -13.45 -12.96 0.71
CA ASN A 172 -14.67 -12.35 0.21
C ASN A 172 -14.36 -11.36 -0.94
N TYR A 173 -15.40 -10.88 -1.64
CA TYR A 173 -15.23 -9.92 -2.73
C TYR A 173 -14.58 -8.60 -2.28
N ARG A 174 -14.85 -8.15 -1.05
CA ARG A 174 -14.25 -6.94 -0.49
C ARG A 174 -12.73 -7.10 -0.37
N ASP A 175 -12.25 -8.26 0.09
CA ASP A 175 -10.82 -8.57 0.15
C ASP A 175 -10.17 -8.54 -1.23
N VAL A 176 -10.87 -9.02 -2.27
CA VAL A 176 -10.35 -9.01 -3.65
C VAL A 176 -10.20 -7.58 -4.17
N ILE A 177 -11.22 -6.75 -3.98
CA ILE A 177 -11.19 -5.33 -4.38
C ILE A 177 -10.13 -4.56 -3.59
N ASP A 178 -10.06 -4.78 -2.28
CA ASP A 178 -9.16 -4.03 -1.41
C ASP A 178 -7.69 -4.42 -1.65
N SER A 179 -7.39 -5.72 -1.85
CA SER A 179 -6.05 -6.16 -2.26
C SER A 179 -5.62 -5.54 -3.58
N ALA A 180 -6.52 -5.49 -4.57
CA ALA A 180 -6.22 -4.86 -5.86
C ALA A 180 -5.94 -3.37 -5.69
N ALA A 181 -6.79 -2.63 -4.97
CA ALA A 181 -6.61 -1.19 -4.73
C ALA A 181 -5.29 -0.87 -3.99
N TRP A 182 -4.90 -1.68 -3.00
CA TRP A 182 -3.59 -1.52 -2.37
C TRP A 182 -2.43 -1.79 -3.33
N GLY A 183 -2.55 -2.77 -4.23
CA GLY A 183 -1.55 -3.03 -5.26
C GLY A 183 -1.44 -1.90 -6.28
N ILE A 184 -2.57 -1.32 -6.68
CA ILE A 184 -2.67 -0.14 -7.55
C ILE A 184 -1.94 1.05 -6.93
N PHE A 185 -2.27 1.36 -5.67
CA PHE A 185 -1.61 2.45 -4.95
C PHE A 185 -0.11 2.19 -4.76
N GLN A 186 0.29 0.94 -4.49
CA GLN A 186 1.70 0.57 -4.33
C GLN A 186 2.56 0.86 -5.56
N GLU A 187 2.04 0.60 -6.75
CA GLU A 187 2.75 0.83 -8.00
C GLU A 187 2.53 2.23 -8.57
N GLY A 188 1.76 3.10 -7.88
CA GLY A 188 1.43 4.44 -8.37
C GLY A 188 0.64 4.41 -9.68
N TYR A 189 -0.17 3.37 -9.89
CA TYR A 189 -0.92 3.18 -11.13
C TYR A 189 -2.22 4.00 -11.11
N SER A 190 -2.43 4.83 -12.12
CA SER A 190 -3.59 5.73 -12.21
C SER A 190 -4.52 5.46 -13.40
N GLY A 191 -4.22 4.46 -14.25
CA GLY A 191 -5.01 4.13 -15.43
C GLY A 191 -4.44 4.70 -16.72
#